data_AF-A0A367LMT8-F1
#
_entry.id   AF-A0A367LMT8-F1
#
_cell.length_a   1.000
_cell.length_b   1.000
_cell.length_c   1.000
_cell.angle_alpha   90.00
_cell.angle_beta   90.00
_cell.angle_gamma   90.00
#
_symmetry.space_group_name_H-M   'P 1'
#
loop_
_entity.id
_entity.type
_entity.pdbx_description
1 polymer ?
#
loop_
_entity_poly.entity_id
_entity_poly.type
_entity_poly.pdbx_seq_one_letter_code
_entity_poly.pdbx_strand_id
1 'polypeptide(L)'
;MSSPAMAPAMVTGREKESNLARLLGSGSAGIAELAVFHPEEEAFSWLRAEILTHVQVDTIAKRLMSNQTRITNTSQLNQVIFKNQVGATAGRKFVSLFPGLGYAAGYKVLQRIYKYGGQPIARDYLAKHYGRDFEATFGKKTGKAMMHSTAGSLIGIGEIVLLPLDVLKIKRQTNPEAFRGRGIVKIVADEGFGLYRGWGWTAARNAPGSFAVLHPFQLDCLPHQDTETLFGGSAFAKEYLFHLQDYNKATWAQNFVASIAGASASLVVSAPLDVIKTRIQNRNFENPESGFRILTNMARQEGMTSFFKGLVPKLLMTGPKLVFSFWLAQTLIPAFDQALHR
;
A
#
# COMPACT_ATOMS: atom_id res chain seq x y z
N MET A 1 58.35 -3.54 -26.08
CA MET A 1 57.57 -4.58 -25.37
C MET A 1 56.70 -3.89 -24.36
N SER A 2 55.48 -3.55 -24.75
CA SER A 2 54.47 -2.88 -23.93
C SER A 2 53.23 -3.77 -23.97
N SER A 3 52.98 -4.49 -22.88
CA SER A 3 51.82 -5.37 -22.73
C SER A 3 50.52 -4.57 -22.74
N PRO A 4 49.45 -5.04 -23.38
CA PRO A 4 48.16 -4.35 -23.40
C PRO A 4 47.43 -4.58 -22.07
N ALA A 5 46.90 -3.52 -21.48
CA ALA A 5 46.04 -3.59 -20.32
C ALA A 5 44.73 -4.32 -20.67
N MET A 6 44.43 -5.41 -19.96
CA MET A 6 43.15 -6.11 -20.04
C MET A 6 42.02 -5.21 -19.54
N ALA A 7 41.00 -5.03 -20.36
CA ALA A 7 39.73 -4.45 -19.95
C ALA A 7 39.03 -5.38 -18.93
N PRO A 8 38.31 -4.84 -17.92
CA PRO A 8 37.56 -5.67 -16.99
C PRO A 8 36.42 -6.38 -17.72
N ALA A 9 36.36 -7.71 -17.56
CA ALA A 9 35.34 -8.55 -18.13
C ALA A 9 33.95 -8.14 -17.64
N MET A 10 33.03 -7.90 -18.57
CA MET A 10 31.60 -7.76 -18.29
C MET A 10 31.10 -9.03 -17.61
N VAL A 11 30.65 -8.90 -16.35
CA VAL A 11 29.94 -9.94 -15.62
C VAL A 11 28.62 -10.22 -16.34
N THR A 12 28.63 -11.26 -17.16
CA THR A 12 27.46 -11.80 -17.85
C THR A 12 26.97 -13.00 -17.03
N GLY A 13 25.87 -12.83 -16.31
CA GLY A 13 25.21 -13.94 -15.62
C GLY A 13 24.49 -13.54 -14.33
N ARG A 14 23.36 -12.83 -14.41
CA ARG A 14 22.39 -12.85 -13.30
C ARG A 14 21.66 -14.20 -13.35
N GLU A 15 22.10 -15.16 -12.56
CA GLU A 15 21.33 -16.39 -12.33
C GLU A 15 19.92 -16.02 -11.85
N LYS A 16 18.91 -16.69 -12.41
CA LYS A 16 17.51 -16.51 -11.98
C LYS A 16 17.40 -17.02 -10.55
N GLU A 17 17.39 -16.10 -9.58
CA GLU A 17 17.13 -16.42 -8.17
C GLU A 17 15.90 -17.34 -8.02
N SER A 18 16.07 -18.41 -7.23
CA SER A 18 15.01 -19.39 -6.95
C SER A 18 13.79 -18.73 -6.29
N ASN A 19 12.59 -19.16 -6.66
CA ASN A 19 11.33 -18.70 -6.03
C ASN A 19 11.35 -18.87 -4.51
N LEU A 20 12.04 -19.90 -4.02
CA LEU A 20 12.22 -20.15 -2.59
C LEU A 20 13.12 -19.07 -1.96
N ALA A 21 14.20 -18.64 -2.62
CA ALA A 21 15.07 -17.56 -2.14
C ALA A 21 14.35 -16.21 -2.10
N ARG A 22 13.47 -15.93 -3.06
CA ARG A 22 12.63 -14.71 -3.07
C ARG A 22 11.55 -14.72 -1.99
N LEU A 23 10.89 -15.87 -1.79
CA LEU A 23 9.90 -16.05 -0.72
C LEU A 23 10.56 -16.00 0.66
N LEU A 24 11.72 -16.64 0.83
CA LEU A 24 12.47 -16.63 2.07
C LEU A 24 13.14 -15.28 2.33
N GLY A 25 13.59 -14.56 1.30
CA GLY A 25 14.14 -13.20 1.43
C GLY A 25 13.07 -12.15 1.77
N SER A 26 11.89 -12.22 1.13
CA SER A 26 10.75 -11.37 1.50
C SER A 26 10.16 -11.77 2.86
N GLY A 27 10.12 -13.06 3.17
CA GLY A 27 9.69 -13.62 4.45
C GLY A 27 10.63 -13.27 5.60
N SER A 28 11.95 -13.36 5.40
CA SER A 28 12.96 -12.98 6.38
C SER A 28 13.03 -11.47 6.55
N ALA A 29 12.89 -10.68 5.47
CA ALA A 29 12.67 -9.25 5.57
C ALA A 29 11.41 -8.95 6.41
N GLY A 30 10.28 -9.61 6.14
CA GLY A 30 9.03 -9.45 6.90
C GLY A 30 9.09 -9.96 8.36
N ILE A 31 9.90 -10.97 8.66
CA ILE A 31 10.10 -11.48 10.04
C ILE A 31 11.10 -10.59 10.79
N ALA A 32 12.14 -10.10 10.13
CA ALA A 32 13.01 -9.07 10.67
C ALA A 32 12.23 -7.76 10.92
N GLU A 33 11.22 -7.49 10.10
CA GLU A 33 10.21 -6.44 10.31
C GLU A 33 9.34 -6.66 11.59
N LEU A 34 9.25 -7.89 12.13
CA LEU A 34 8.58 -8.18 13.42
C LEU A 34 9.54 -8.12 14.61
N ALA A 35 10.85 -8.36 14.41
CA ALA A 35 11.89 -8.25 15.43
C ALA A 35 12.17 -6.80 15.87
N VAL A 36 11.60 -5.81 15.15
CA VAL A 36 11.68 -4.36 15.36
C VAL A 36 11.14 -3.86 16.71
N PHE A 37 10.51 -4.72 17.51
CA PHE A 37 10.11 -4.39 18.87
C PHE A 37 11.22 -4.57 19.92
N HIS A 38 12.41 -5.04 19.52
CA HIS A 38 13.60 -5.07 20.37
C HIS A 38 14.42 -3.77 20.23
N PRO A 39 14.90 -3.16 21.33
CA PRO A 39 15.43 -1.80 21.35
C PRO A 39 16.84 -1.59 20.77
N GLU A 40 17.53 -2.62 20.24
CA GLU A 40 19.00 -2.56 20.07
C GLU A 40 19.54 -2.51 18.62
N GLU A 41 18.72 -2.60 17.56
CA GLU A 41 19.25 -2.51 16.18
C GLU A 41 18.79 -1.24 15.44
N GLU A 42 19.74 -0.33 15.17
CA GLU A 42 19.54 0.88 14.35
C GLU A 42 19.02 0.57 12.94
N ALA A 43 19.35 -0.61 12.42
CA ALA A 43 18.95 -1.13 11.11
C ALA A 43 17.43 -1.35 10.97
N PHE A 44 16.64 -1.24 12.05
CA PHE A 44 15.18 -1.41 12.04
C PHE A 44 14.38 -0.21 12.54
N SER A 45 15.06 0.86 12.94
CA SER A 45 14.44 2.14 13.33
C SER A 45 13.55 2.72 12.22
N TRP A 46 13.89 2.47 10.94
CA TRP A 46 13.17 2.93 9.75
C TRP A 46 11.75 2.38 9.65
N LEU A 47 11.56 1.07 9.87
CA LEU A 47 10.25 0.44 9.80
C LEU A 47 9.40 0.87 11.00
N ARG A 48 10.02 1.03 12.17
CA ARG A 48 9.34 1.57 13.35
C ARG A 48 8.82 2.98 13.09
N ALA A 49 9.63 3.87 12.51
CA ALA A 49 9.20 5.21 12.14
C ALA A 49 8.10 5.19 11.06
N GLU A 50 8.25 4.36 10.02
CA GLU A 50 7.27 4.22 8.94
C GLU A 50 5.92 3.68 9.47
N ILE A 51 5.96 2.62 10.28
CA ILE A 51 4.77 2.03 10.90
C ILE A 51 4.12 3.04 11.84
N LEU A 52 4.87 3.68 12.73
CA LEU A 52 4.29 4.59 13.71
C LEU A 52 3.62 5.80 13.04
N THR A 53 4.30 6.43 12.09
CA THR A 53 3.76 7.61 11.39
C THR A 53 2.55 7.22 10.54
N HIS A 54 2.62 6.08 9.84
CA HIS A 54 1.53 5.62 8.98
C HIS A 54 0.31 5.14 9.75
N VAL A 55 0.49 4.41 10.87
CA VAL A 55 -0.61 3.88 11.67
C VAL A 55 -1.45 4.99 12.27
N GLN A 56 -0.85 6.12 12.66
CA GLN A 56 -1.57 7.28 13.13
C GLN A 56 -2.48 7.86 12.05
N VAL A 57 -1.91 8.15 10.89
CA VAL A 57 -2.63 8.73 9.76
C VAL A 57 -3.72 7.78 9.26
N ASP A 58 -3.43 6.48 9.17
CA ASP A 58 -4.41 5.46 8.79
C ASP A 58 -5.54 5.38 9.82
N THR A 59 -5.24 5.39 11.12
CA THR A 59 -6.27 5.41 12.17
C THR A 59 -7.16 6.64 12.08
N ILE A 60 -6.58 7.83 11.87
CA ILE A 60 -7.32 9.08 11.67
C ILE A 60 -8.23 8.95 10.43
N ALA A 61 -7.66 8.52 9.30
CA ALA A 61 -8.40 8.35 8.06
C ALA A 61 -9.56 7.36 8.23
N LYS A 62 -9.31 6.19 8.82
CA LYS A 62 -10.33 5.14 9.06
C LYS A 62 -11.44 5.62 9.98
N ARG A 63 -11.13 6.37 11.05
CA ARG A 63 -12.14 6.99 11.91
C ARG A 63 -13.01 7.97 11.14
N LEU A 64 -12.41 8.84 10.31
CA LEU A 64 -13.15 9.76 9.45
C LEU A 64 -14.03 9.04 8.42
N MET A 65 -13.52 7.98 7.79
CA MET A 65 -14.26 7.14 6.82
C MET A 65 -15.47 6.46 7.45
N SER A 66 -15.32 6.00 8.69
CA SER A 66 -16.38 5.34 9.44
C SER A 66 -17.46 6.30 9.96
N ASN A 67 -17.16 7.60 10.04
CA ASN A 67 -18.08 8.60 10.57
C ASN A 67 -19.20 8.92 9.57
N GLN A 68 -20.44 8.88 10.03
CA GLN A 68 -21.63 9.14 9.22
C GLN A 68 -22.09 10.61 9.29
N THR A 69 -21.73 11.33 10.35
CA THR A 69 -22.13 12.73 10.52
C THR A 69 -21.31 13.68 9.63
N ARG A 70 -21.84 14.89 9.39
CA ARG A 70 -21.12 15.97 8.74
C ARG A 70 -20.29 16.72 9.78
N ILE A 71 -18.99 16.87 9.52
CA ILE A 71 -18.07 17.63 10.38
C ILE A 71 -18.11 19.08 9.91
N THR A 72 -18.55 19.99 10.78
CA THR A 72 -18.62 21.43 10.49
C THR A 72 -17.66 22.27 11.34
N ASN A 73 -17.13 21.69 12.43
CA ASN A 73 -16.21 22.39 13.33
C ASN A 73 -15.07 21.50 13.85
N THR A 74 -14.04 22.14 14.39
CA THR A 74 -12.84 21.48 14.93
C THR A 74 -13.14 20.61 16.15
N SER A 75 -14.18 20.95 16.93
CA SER A 75 -14.59 20.14 18.09
C SER A 75 -15.12 18.77 17.66
N GLN A 76 -16.01 18.74 16.67
CA GLN A 76 -16.52 17.52 16.05
C GLN A 76 -15.40 16.71 15.39
N LEU A 77 -14.46 17.39 14.73
CA LEU A 77 -13.28 16.73 14.15
C LEU A 77 -12.47 16.02 15.23
N ASN A 78 -12.15 16.71 16.33
CA ASN A 78 -11.43 16.14 17.46
C ASN A 78 -12.20 15.00 18.11
N GLN A 79 -13.53 15.08 18.18
CA GLN A 79 -14.38 14.01 18.69
C GLN A 79 -14.34 12.76 17.82
N VAL A 80 -14.35 12.90 16.50
CA VAL A 80 -14.19 11.76 15.58
C VAL A 80 -12.79 11.16 15.68
N ILE A 81 -11.76 12.02 15.76
CA ILE A 81 -10.36 11.59 15.80
C ILE A 81 -10.02 10.93 17.13
N PHE A 82 -10.30 11.54 18.27
CA PHE A 82 -9.84 11.08 19.60
C PHE A 82 -10.93 10.35 20.40
N LYS A 83 -12.19 10.34 19.93
CA LYS A 83 -13.32 9.67 20.60
C LYS A 83 -13.45 10.12 22.06
N ASN A 84 -13.39 9.17 23.01
CA ASN A 84 -13.50 9.44 24.44
C ASN A 84 -12.26 10.15 25.02
N GLN A 85 -11.18 10.33 24.23
CA GLN A 85 -9.92 10.94 24.67
C GLN A 85 -9.78 12.43 24.31
N VAL A 86 -10.85 13.10 23.87
CA VAL A 86 -10.82 14.54 23.53
C VAL A 86 -10.37 15.42 24.69
N GLY A 87 -10.76 15.08 25.92
CA GLY A 87 -10.35 15.80 27.13
C GLY A 87 -9.00 15.36 27.72
N ALA A 88 -8.32 14.38 27.14
CA ALA A 88 -7.11 13.79 27.71
C ALA A 88 -5.85 14.63 27.41
N THR A 89 -4.76 14.36 28.15
CA THR A 89 -3.45 14.97 27.90
C THR A 89 -2.93 14.60 26.51
N ALA A 90 -2.05 15.43 25.95
CA ALA A 90 -1.50 15.26 24.60
C ALA A 90 -0.88 13.86 24.40
N GLY A 91 -0.17 13.32 25.39
CA GLY A 91 0.37 11.96 25.36
C GLY A 91 -0.71 10.87 25.25
N ARG A 92 -1.80 10.96 26.03
CA ARG A 92 -2.91 9.99 25.94
C ARG A 92 -3.65 10.09 24.61
N LYS A 93 -3.82 11.30 24.07
CA LYS A 93 -4.36 11.52 22.72
C LYS A 93 -3.50 10.84 21.66
N PHE A 94 -2.19 11.02 21.72
CA PHE A 94 -1.23 10.39 20.81
C PHE A 94 -1.31 8.85 20.87
N VAL A 95 -1.28 8.26 22.07
CA VAL A 95 -1.39 6.81 22.26
C VAL A 95 -2.73 6.27 21.76
N SER A 96 -3.81 7.06 21.86
CA SER A 96 -5.15 6.67 21.37
C SER A 96 -5.24 6.51 19.84
N LEU A 97 -4.23 6.95 19.08
CA LEU A 97 -4.13 6.78 17.63
C LEU A 97 -3.46 5.47 17.22
N PHE A 98 -3.00 4.66 18.17
CA PHE A 98 -2.36 3.36 17.92
C PHE A 98 -3.17 2.11 18.33
N PRO A 99 -4.52 2.12 18.40
CA PRO A 99 -5.22 0.90 18.79
C PRO A 99 -5.08 -0.12 17.66
N GLY A 100 -4.55 -1.28 18.03
CA GLY A 100 -4.34 -2.37 17.07
C GLY A 100 -3.05 -2.25 16.27
N LEU A 101 -2.06 -1.51 16.77
CA LEU A 101 -0.71 -1.46 16.19
C LEU A 101 -0.18 -2.86 15.81
N GLY A 102 -0.37 -3.87 16.67
CA GLY A 102 0.03 -5.26 16.37
C GLY A 102 -0.67 -5.86 15.14
N TYR A 103 -1.98 -5.64 14.98
CA TYR A 103 -2.70 -6.10 13.77
C TYR A 103 -2.28 -5.31 12.53
N ALA A 104 -2.05 -4.00 12.68
CA ALA A 104 -1.60 -3.16 11.58
C ALA A 104 -0.20 -3.57 11.10
N ALA A 105 0.73 -3.83 12.04
CA ALA A 105 2.06 -4.32 11.75
C ALA A 105 2.02 -5.72 11.11
N GLY A 106 1.32 -6.68 11.74
CA GLY A 106 1.22 -8.04 11.21
C GLY A 106 0.57 -8.10 9.83
N TYR A 107 -0.49 -7.32 9.60
CA TYR A 107 -1.12 -7.20 8.28
C TYR A 107 -0.14 -6.60 7.25
N LYS A 108 0.58 -5.52 7.58
CA LYS A 108 1.54 -4.89 6.67
C LYS A 108 2.66 -5.85 6.28
N VAL A 109 3.23 -6.55 7.25
CA VAL A 109 4.28 -7.56 7.04
C VAL A 109 3.78 -8.64 6.08
N LEU A 110 2.64 -9.27 6.41
CA LEU A 110 2.07 -10.33 5.57
C LEU A 110 1.68 -9.83 4.18
N GLN A 111 1.20 -8.59 4.07
CA GLN A 111 0.91 -7.95 2.81
C GLN A 111 2.17 -7.77 1.96
N ARG A 112 3.29 -7.35 2.56
CA ARG A 112 4.58 -7.23 1.87
C ARG A 112 5.09 -8.59 1.42
N ILE A 113 5.10 -9.60 2.30
CA ILE A 113 5.50 -10.97 1.96
C ILE A 113 4.66 -11.50 0.79
N TYR A 114 3.34 -11.35 0.88
CA TYR A 114 2.42 -11.82 -0.14
C TYR A 114 2.62 -11.12 -1.49
N LYS A 115 2.70 -9.78 -1.50
CA LYS A 115 2.84 -9.00 -2.73
C LYS A 115 4.21 -9.20 -3.38
N TYR A 116 5.29 -9.07 -2.61
CA TYR A 116 6.65 -9.17 -3.14
C TYR A 116 7.08 -10.60 -3.43
N GLY A 117 6.62 -11.57 -2.63
CA GLY A 117 6.85 -12.99 -2.91
C GLY A 117 5.99 -13.51 -4.06
N GLY A 118 4.72 -13.08 -4.15
CA GLY A 118 3.76 -13.60 -5.12
C GLY A 118 3.87 -12.99 -6.53
N GLN A 119 4.19 -11.70 -6.64
CA GLN A 119 4.21 -10.99 -7.94
C GLN A 119 5.22 -11.57 -8.95
N PRO A 120 6.46 -11.93 -8.56
CA PRO A 120 7.38 -12.61 -9.47
C PRO A 120 6.85 -13.96 -9.94
N ILE A 121 6.20 -14.73 -9.06
CA ILE A 121 5.63 -16.04 -9.39
C ILE A 121 4.51 -15.90 -10.42
N ALA A 122 3.57 -14.98 -10.19
CA ALA A 122 2.48 -14.72 -11.12
C ALA A 122 2.99 -14.21 -12.47
N ARG A 123 3.98 -13.31 -12.46
CA ARG A 123 4.62 -12.81 -13.67
C ARG A 123 5.31 -13.94 -14.45
N ASP A 124 6.10 -14.77 -13.78
CA ASP A 124 6.88 -15.83 -14.42
C ASP A 124 5.95 -16.91 -14.99
N TYR A 125 4.83 -17.19 -14.32
CA TYR A 125 3.75 -18.03 -14.84
C TYR A 125 3.12 -17.44 -16.11
N LEU A 126 2.72 -16.17 -16.08
CA LEU A 126 2.15 -15.50 -17.27
C LEU A 126 3.14 -15.45 -18.43
N ALA A 127 4.42 -15.18 -18.15
CA ALA A 127 5.46 -15.14 -19.18
C ALA A 127 5.67 -16.50 -19.84
N LYS A 128 5.60 -17.59 -19.07
CA LYS A 128 5.79 -18.96 -19.57
C LYS A 128 4.60 -19.44 -20.41
N HIS A 129 3.37 -19.13 -19.98
CA HIS A 129 2.16 -19.70 -20.58
C HIS A 129 1.46 -18.78 -21.58
N TYR A 130 1.49 -17.46 -21.36
CA TYR A 130 0.72 -16.47 -22.14
C TYR A 130 1.59 -15.36 -22.73
N GLY A 131 2.91 -15.37 -22.51
CA GLY A 131 3.80 -14.29 -22.95
C GLY A 131 3.71 -14.01 -24.46
N ARG A 132 3.58 -15.06 -25.28
CA ARG A 132 3.41 -14.93 -26.73
C ARG A 132 2.09 -14.28 -27.11
N ASP A 133 1.01 -14.59 -26.40
CA ASP A 133 -0.33 -14.03 -26.66
C ASP A 133 -0.36 -12.53 -26.31
N PHE A 134 0.28 -12.14 -25.21
CA PHE A 134 0.44 -10.73 -24.84
C PHE A 134 1.28 -9.97 -25.86
N GLU A 135 2.41 -10.53 -26.31
CA GLU A 135 3.25 -9.91 -27.35
C GLU A 135 2.56 -9.85 -28.71
N ALA A 136 1.77 -10.85 -29.09
CA ALA A 136 1.02 -10.87 -30.33
C ALA A 136 -0.13 -9.84 -30.34
N THR A 137 -0.81 -9.67 -29.20
CA THR A 137 -1.98 -8.79 -29.10
C THR A 137 -1.58 -7.32 -28.94
N PHE A 138 -0.55 -7.03 -28.14
CA PHE A 138 -0.17 -5.65 -27.77
C PHE A 138 1.18 -5.20 -28.34
N GLY A 139 1.93 -6.10 -28.99
CA GLY A 139 3.31 -5.84 -29.44
C GLY A 139 4.36 -6.08 -28.35
N LYS A 140 5.63 -6.22 -28.71
CA LYS A 140 6.71 -6.64 -27.78
C LYS A 140 6.88 -5.75 -26.53
N LYS A 141 6.84 -4.43 -26.70
CA LYS A 141 7.03 -3.48 -25.58
C LYS A 141 5.80 -3.38 -24.69
N THR A 142 4.62 -3.19 -25.29
CA THR A 142 3.36 -3.02 -24.55
C THR A 142 2.86 -4.35 -23.99
N GLY A 143 3.05 -5.47 -24.69
CA GLY A 143 2.69 -6.81 -24.23
C GLY A 143 3.39 -7.21 -22.93
N LYS A 144 4.70 -6.92 -22.84
CA LYS A 144 5.43 -7.12 -21.57
C LYS A 144 4.83 -6.27 -20.45
N ALA A 145 4.60 -4.98 -20.68
CA ALA A 145 3.99 -4.09 -19.68
C ALA A 145 2.59 -4.58 -19.23
N MET A 146 1.72 -4.95 -20.18
CA MET A 146 0.38 -5.48 -19.92
C MET A 146 0.41 -6.79 -19.13
N MET A 147 1.38 -7.67 -19.40
CA MET A 147 1.57 -8.89 -18.64
C MET A 147 2.01 -8.60 -17.20
N HIS A 148 2.94 -7.67 -16.99
CA HIS A 148 3.36 -7.25 -15.64
C HIS A 148 2.19 -6.62 -14.86
N SER A 149 1.41 -5.77 -15.52
CA SER A 149 0.17 -5.20 -14.99
C SER A 149 -0.82 -6.27 -14.59
N THR A 150 -1.04 -7.27 -15.44
CA THR A 150 -1.94 -8.40 -15.17
C THR A 150 -1.45 -9.22 -13.97
N ALA A 151 -0.15 -9.51 -13.89
CA ALA A 151 0.45 -10.19 -12.74
C ALA A 151 0.20 -9.41 -11.43
N GLY A 152 0.41 -8.08 -11.47
CA GLY A 152 0.12 -7.20 -10.35
C GLY A 152 -1.35 -7.25 -9.94
N SER A 153 -2.29 -7.21 -10.90
CA SER A 153 -3.73 -7.23 -10.61
C SER A 153 -4.17 -8.57 -10.02
N LEU A 154 -3.62 -9.69 -10.50
CA LEU A 154 -3.90 -11.02 -9.94
C LEU A 154 -3.46 -11.11 -8.47
N ILE A 155 -2.26 -10.62 -8.16
CA ILE A 155 -1.76 -10.55 -6.78
C ILE A 155 -2.57 -9.54 -5.96
N GLY A 156 -2.93 -8.39 -6.52
CA GLY A 156 -3.78 -7.41 -5.86
C GLY A 156 -5.14 -7.99 -5.47
N ILE A 157 -5.80 -8.73 -6.38
CA ILE A 157 -7.05 -9.44 -6.09
C ILE A 157 -6.82 -10.54 -5.04
N GLY A 158 -5.74 -11.28 -5.17
CA GLY A 158 -5.37 -12.36 -4.24
C GLY A 158 -5.10 -11.90 -2.80
N GLU A 159 -4.92 -10.59 -2.57
CA GLU A 159 -4.87 -9.99 -1.23
C GLU A 159 -6.14 -10.25 -0.39
N ILE A 160 -7.23 -10.74 -1.01
CA ILE A 160 -8.41 -11.28 -0.30
C ILE A 160 -8.01 -12.32 0.76
N VAL A 161 -6.91 -13.08 0.56
CA VAL A 161 -6.42 -14.04 1.57
C VAL A 161 -6.06 -13.35 2.90
N LEU A 162 -5.65 -12.09 2.87
CA LEU A 162 -5.29 -11.29 4.05
C LEU A 162 -6.47 -10.50 4.62
N LEU A 163 -7.65 -10.61 4.01
CA LEU A 163 -8.85 -9.86 4.39
C LEU A 163 -9.26 -10.08 5.85
N PRO A 164 -9.16 -11.29 6.44
CA PRO A 164 -9.46 -11.46 7.86
C PRO A 164 -8.62 -10.57 8.77
N LEU A 165 -7.32 -10.43 8.49
CA LEU A 165 -6.44 -9.54 9.25
C LEU A 165 -6.75 -8.06 9.00
N ASP A 166 -7.11 -7.70 7.77
CA ASP A 166 -7.52 -6.33 7.44
C ASP A 166 -8.80 -5.92 8.19
N VAL A 167 -9.80 -6.81 8.27
CA VAL A 167 -11.03 -6.59 9.04
C VAL A 167 -10.73 -6.41 10.53
N LEU A 168 -9.87 -7.26 11.09
CA LEU A 168 -9.48 -7.17 12.50
C LEU A 168 -8.74 -5.85 12.78
N LYS A 169 -7.79 -5.47 11.92
CA LYS A 169 -7.07 -4.19 11.98
C LYS A 169 -8.03 -3.01 11.96
N ILE A 170 -8.92 -2.93 10.96
CA ILE A 170 -9.84 -1.81 10.80
C ILE A 170 -10.79 -1.71 11.98
N LYS A 171 -11.42 -2.81 12.40
CA LYS A 171 -12.28 -2.78 13.59
C LYS A 171 -11.52 -2.34 14.82
N ARG A 172 -10.25 -2.72 15.00
CA ARG A 172 -9.48 -2.30 16.18
C ARG A 172 -9.17 -0.80 16.14
N GLN A 173 -8.96 -0.22 14.95
CA GLN A 173 -8.74 1.22 14.75
C GLN A 173 -10.03 2.05 14.92
N THR A 174 -11.16 1.54 14.42
CA THR A 174 -12.44 2.26 14.33
C THR A 174 -13.43 1.92 15.44
N ASN A 175 -13.39 0.73 16.04
CA ASN A 175 -14.24 0.30 17.15
C ASN A 175 -13.50 -0.65 18.11
N PRO A 176 -12.60 -0.13 18.96
CA PRO A 176 -11.84 -0.95 19.91
C PRO A 176 -12.71 -1.75 20.89
N GLU A 177 -13.92 -1.27 21.18
CA GLU A 177 -14.85 -1.88 22.14
C GLU A 177 -15.42 -3.21 21.64
N ALA A 178 -15.49 -3.41 20.32
CA ALA A 178 -15.92 -4.68 19.72
C ALA A 178 -15.02 -5.87 20.09
N PHE A 179 -13.82 -5.62 20.65
CA PHE A 179 -12.87 -6.65 21.08
C PHE A 179 -12.77 -6.78 22.61
N ARG A 180 -13.50 -5.98 23.39
CA ARG A 180 -13.45 -6.09 24.86
C ARG A 180 -14.00 -7.45 25.27
N GLY A 181 -13.18 -8.23 25.99
CA GLY A 181 -13.57 -9.55 26.49
C GLY A 181 -13.59 -10.68 25.46
N ARG A 182 -13.15 -10.45 24.20
CA ARG A 182 -13.06 -11.50 23.17
C ARG A 182 -11.63 -11.64 22.66
N GLY A 183 -11.06 -12.84 22.81
CA GLY A 183 -9.75 -13.19 22.23
C GLY A 183 -9.82 -13.34 20.71
N ILE A 184 -8.67 -13.25 20.04
CA ILE A 184 -8.57 -13.34 18.56
C ILE A 184 -9.15 -14.65 18.05
N VAL A 185 -8.76 -15.78 18.66
CA VAL A 185 -9.20 -17.11 18.27
C VAL A 185 -10.72 -17.24 18.36
N LYS A 186 -11.31 -16.67 19.41
CA LYS A 186 -12.75 -16.67 19.60
C LYS A 186 -13.46 -15.81 18.53
N ILE A 187 -12.93 -14.64 18.19
CA ILE A 187 -13.49 -13.82 17.11
C ILE A 187 -13.38 -14.54 15.76
N VAL A 188 -12.26 -15.19 15.48
CA VAL A 188 -12.10 -15.95 14.22
C VAL A 188 -13.05 -17.14 14.17
N ALA A 189 -13.24 -17.84 15.30
CA ALA A 189 -14.15 -18.96 15.41
C ALA A 189 -15.64 -18.53 15.31
N ASP A 190 -16.02 -17.45 16.01
CA ASP A 190 -17.39 -16.95 16.05
C ASP A 190 -17.80 -16.35 14.69
N GLU A 191 -16.89 -15.64 14.02
CA GLU A 191 -17.20 -14.89 12.79
C GLU A 191 -16.94 -15.67 11.50
N GLY A 192 -15.99 -16.61 11.51
CA GLY A 192 -15.64 -17.45 10.36
C GLY A 192 -15.50 -16.68 9.04
N PHE A 193 -16.33 -17.05 8.05
CA PHE A 193 -16.36 -16.40 6.73
C PHE A 193 -16.85 -14.95 6.73
N GLY A 194 -17.49 -14.47 7.81
CA GLY A 194 -17.87 -13.07 7.97
C GLY A 194 -16.67 -12.11 7.95
N LEU A 195 -15.46 -12.62 8.22
CA LEU A 195 -14.20 -11.90 8.10
C LEU A 195 -13.81 -11.60 6.64
N TYR A 196 -14.40 -12.27 5.66
CA TYR A 196 -14.19 -11.99 4.23
C TYR A 196 -15.18 -10.95 3.67
N ARG A 197 -15.93 -10.26 4.52
CA ARG A 197 -16.82 -9.19 4.07
C ARG A 197 -16.07 -8.05 3.39
N GLY A 198 -16.62 -7.57 2.28
CA GLY A 198 -15.97 -6.57 1.46
C GLY A 198 -14.85 -7.12 0.57
N TRP A 199 -14.77 -8.44 0.36
CA TRP A 199 -13.82 -9.05 -0.59
C TRP A 199 -13.98 -8.46 -2.00
N GLY A 200 -15.21 -8.30 -2.49
CA GLY A 200 -15.48 -7.71 -3.80
C GLY A 200 -14.99 -6.27 -3.92
N TRP A 201 -15.14 -5.47 -2.85
CA TRP A 201 -14.63 -4.09 -2.80
C TRP A 201 -13.11 -4.04 -2.67
N THR A 202 -12.51 -5.01 -1.99
CA THR A 202 -11.05 -5.17 -1.93
C THR A 202 -10.49 -5.53 -3.29
N ALA A 203 -11.10 -6.50 -3.99
CA ALA A 203 -10.74 -6.83 -5.37
C ALA A 203 -10.93 -5.64 -6.30
N ALA A 204 -12.07 -4.95 -6.23
CA ALA A 204 -12.35 -3.78 -7.07
C ALA A 204 -11.38 -2.62 -6.82
N ARG A 205 -10.88 -2.46 -5.58
CA ARG A 205 -9.87 -1.45 -5.24
C ARG A 205 -8.47 -1.87 -5.72
N ASN A 206 -8.13 -3.15 -5.57
CA ASN A 206 -6.79 -3.64 -5.84
C ASN A 206 -6.56 -3.99 -7.32
N ALA A 207 -7.60 -4.43 -8.05
CA ALA A 207 -7.48 -4.84 -9.46
C ALA A 207 -7.04 -3.68 -10.39
N PRO A 208 -7.62 -2.46 -10.30
CA PRO A 208 -7.18 -1.32 -11.11
C PRO A 208 -5.79 -0.81 -10.73
N GLY A 209 -5.35 -1.12 -9.50
CA GLY A 209 -4.02 -0.78 -8.97
C GLY A 209 -2.88 -1.16 -9.92
N SER A 210 -3.00 -2.26 -10.66
CA SER A 210 -1.93 -2.70 -11.56
C SER A 210 -2.25 -2.52 -13.06
N PHE A 211 -3.49 -2.23 -13.44
CA PHE A 211 -3.89 -1.96 -14.83
C PHE A 211 -3.72 -0.51 -15.28
N ALA A 212 -3.39 0.43 -14.38
CA ALA A 212 -3.17 1.83 -14.73
C ALA A 212 -1.83 2.06 -15.46
N VAL A 213 -1.58 1.34 -16.55
CA VAL A 213 -0.42 1.47 -17.44
C VAL A 213 -0.89 1.42 -18.89
N LEU A 214 -0.92 2.60 -19.51
CA LEU A 214 -0.65 2.76 -20.94
C LEU A 214 0.52 3.75 -21.07
N HIS A 215 1.71 3.36 -20.60
CA HIS A 215 2.99 3.71 -21.22
C HIS A 215 4.15 2.95 -20.53
N PRO A 216 5.10 2.33 -21.27
CA PRO A 216 6.24 1.67 -20.68
C PRO A 216 7.31 2.71 -20.36
N PHE A 217 7.52 3.03 -19.08
CA PHE A 217 8.85 3.49 -18.69
C PHE A 217 9.29 2.94 -17.34
N GLN A 218 10.48 2.35 -17.40
CA GLN A 218 11.22 1.66 -16.38
C GLN A 218 11.62 2.65 -15.28
N LEU A 219 10.96 2.57 -14.13
CA LEU A 219 11.34 3.32 -12.93
C LEU A 219 12.49 2.57 -12.22
N ASP A 220 13.67 2.50 -12.84
CA ASP A 220 14.83 1.76 -12.33
C ASP A 220 15.50 2.39 -11.08
N CYS A 221 14.99 3.52 -10.57
CA CYS A 221 15.62 4.24 -9.46
C CYS A 221 14.90 4.10 -8.10
N LEU A 222 13.81 3.33 -8.02
CA LEU A 222 13.15 3.01 -6.75
C LEU A 222 12.95 1.49 -6.67
N PRO A 223 13.58 0.80 -5.71
CA PRO A 223 13.37 -0.63 -5.55
C PRO A 223 11.91 -0.87 -5.19
N HIS A 224 11.17 -1.53 -6.09
CA HIS A 224 9.95 -2.30 -5.84
C HIS A 224 9.09 -1.86 -4.63
N GLN A 225 8.66 -0.60 -4.56
CA GLN A 225 7.77 -0.16 -3.48
C GLN A 225 6.51 0.48 -4.04
N ASP A 226 5.40 -0.22 -3.84
CA ASP A 226 4.02 0.23 -3.99
C ASP A 226 3.64 0.82 -5.37
N THR A 227 3.92 0.11 -6.46
CA THR A 227 3.42 0.46 -7.80
C THR A 227 1.94 0.08 -7.98
N GLU A 228 1.08 0.54 -7.08
CA GLU A 228 -0.37 0.53 -7.25
C GLU A 228 -0.82 1.93 -7.74
N THR A 229 -1.26 2.03 -8.99
CA THR A 229 -1.94 3.20 -9.62
C THR A 229 -1.11 4.48 -9.81
N LEU A 230 0.21 4.39 -9.82
CA LEU A 230 1.10 5.57 -9.85
C LEU A 230 1.16 6.34 -11.19
N PHE A 231 0.75 5.77 -12.32
CA PHE A 231 1.25 6.25 -13.62
C PHE A 231 0.42 7.35 -14.31
N GLY A 232 -0.92 7.32 -14.29
CA GLY A 232 -1.73 8.31 -15.00
C GLY A 232 -1.53 9.76 -14.53
N GLY A 233 -1.49 9.98 -13.21
CA GLY A 233 -1.23 11.31 -12.64
C GLY A 233 0.23 11.76 -12.79
N SER A 234 1.18 10.81 -12.80
CA SER A 234 2.59 11.14 -13.01
C SER A 234 2.90 11.51 -14.47
N ALA A 235 2.26 10.85 -15.43
CA ALA A 235 2.35 11.16 -16.85
C ALA A 235 1.71 12.53 -17.14
N PHE A 236 0.51 12.78 -16.59
CA PHE A 236 -0.12 14.10 -16.65
C PHE A 236 0.78 15.21 -16.09
N ALA A 237 1.41 15.00 -14.93
CA ALA A 237 2.34 15.99 -14.39
C ALA A 237 3.57 16.19 -15.30
N LYS A 238 4.16 15.13 -15.84
CA LYS A 238 5.34 15.25 -16.71
C LYS A 238 5.02 15.92 -18.05
N GLU A 239 3.88 15.60 -18.64
CA GLU A 239 3.45 16.09 -19.95
C GLU A 239 2.76 17.45 -19.88
N TYR A 240 1.84 17.64 -18.94
CA TYR A 240 1.00 18.84 -18.85
C TYR A 240 1.59 19.91 -17.93
N LEU A 241 2.23 19.53 -16.81
CA LEU A 241 2.83 20.49 -15.88
C LEU A 241 4.26 20.86 -16.26
N PHE A 242 5.04 19.90 -16.78
CA PHE A 242 6.46 20.11 -17.12
C PHE A 242 6.75 20.11 -18.63
N HIS A 243 5.76 19.86 -19.49
CA HIS A 243 5.91 19.84 -20.96
C HIS A 243 7.09 18.99 -21.45
N LEU A 244 7.40 17.90 -20.75
CA LEU A 244 8.51 17.02 -21.09
C LEU A 244 8.11 16.11 -22.26
N GLN A 245 8.78 16.28 -23.41
CA GLN A 245 8.62 15.36 -24.54
C GLN A 245 9.44 14.07 -24.39
N ASP A 246 10.46 14.09 -23.52
CA ASP A 246 11.29 12.93 -23.19
C ASP A 246 11.37 12.76 -21.67
N TYR A 247 10.62 11.79 -21.14
CA TYR A 247 10.50 11.55 -19.70
C TYR A 247 11.81 11.12 -19.04
N ASN A 248 12.80 10.70 -19.83
CA ASN A 248 14.09 10.21 -19.33
C ASN A 248 15.05 11.35 -18.98
N LYS A 249 14.74 12.56 -19.47
CA LYS A 249 15.48 13.78 -19.19
C LYS A 249 14.87 14.58 -18.04
N ALA A 250 13.81 14.07 -17.41
CA ALA A 250 13.18 14.71 -16.26
C ALA A 250 14.18 14.88 -15.12
N THR A 251 14.30 16.10 -14.61
CA THR A 251 15.13 16.37 -13.43
C THR A 251 14.61 15.63 -12.21
N TRP A 252 15.46 15.48 -11.21
CA TRP A 252 15.10 14.83 -9.95
C TRP A 252 13.84 15.45 -9.31
N ALA A 253 13.77 16.79 -9.27
CA ALA A 253 12.61 17.50 -8.70
C ALA A 253 11.32 17.27 -9.52
N GLN A 254 11.43 17.20 -10.85
CA GLN A 254 10.28 16.91 -11.71
C GLN A 254 9.75 15.49 -11.49
N ASN A 255 10.64 14.50 -11.36
CA ASN A 255 10.26 13.13 -11.02
C ASN A 255 9.60 13.04 -9.63
N PHE A 256 10.10 13.79 -8.66
CA PHE A 256 9.53 13.85 -7.31
C PHE A 256 8.12 14.44 -7.31
N VAL A 257 7.91 15.59 -7.95
CA VAL A 257 6.58 16.23 -8.06
C VAL A 257 5.62 15.34 -8.86
N ALA A 258 6.08 14.73 -9.95
CA ALA A 258 5.28 13.79 -10.71
C ALA A 258 4.87 12.56 -9.89
N SER A 259 5.74 12.08 -9.00
CA SER A 259 5.44 10.96 -8.09
C SER A 259 4.36 11.34 -7.07
N ILE A 260 4.44 12.54 -6.48
CA ILE A 260 3.40 13.05 -5.58
C ILE A 260 2.06 13.21 -6.33
N ALA A 261 2.07 13.77 -7.54
CA ALA A 261 0.88 13.95 -8.35
C ALA A 261 0.23 12.60 -8.72
N GLY A 262 1.04 11.62 -9.13
CA GLY A 262 0.61 10.26 -9.41
C GLY A 262 -0.02 9.58 -8.19
N ALA A 263 0.67 9.61 -7.05
CA ALA A 263 0.17 9.04 -5.80
C ALA A 263 -1.11 9.74 -5.31
N SER A 264 -1.20 11.06 -5.47
CA SER A 264 -2.39 11.84 -5.09
C SER A 264 -3.59 11.50 -5.98
N ALA A 265 -3.39 11.43 -7.30
CA ALA A 265 -4.42 11.03 -8.26
C ALA A 265 -4.94 9.61 -7.97
N SER A 266 -4.02 8.68 -7.69
CA SER A 266 -4.37 7.31 -7.27
C SER A 266 -5.27 7.33 -6.02
N LEU A 267 -4.88 8.07 -4.98
CA LEU A 267 -5.65 8.17 -3.75
C LEU A 267 -7.05 8.75 -3.97
N VAL A 268 -7.18 9.74 -4.86
CA VAL A 268 -8.48 10.34 -5.21
C VAL A 268 -9.37 9.31 -5.90
N VAL A 269 -8.83 8.55 -6.86
CA VAL A 269 -9.57 7.51 -7.58
C VAL A 269 -9.96 6.35 -6.67
N SER A 270 -9.08 5.94 -5.75
CA SER A 270 -9.35 4.83 -4.83
C SER A 270 -10.17 5.24 -3.60
N ALA A 271 -10.29 6.53 -3.28
CA ALA A 271 -10.94 7.01 -2.06
C ALA A 271 -12.38 6.50 -1.90
N PRO A 272 -13.27 6.57 -2.91
CA PRO A 272 -14.63 6.05 -2.76
C PRO A 272 -14.67 4.58 -2.36
N LEU A 273 -13.83 3.75 -2.98
CA LEU A 273 -13.74 2.32 -2.69
C LEU A 273 -13.20 2.08 -1.27
N ASP A 274 -12.21 2.87 -0.82
CA ASP A 274 -11.67 2.80 0.53
C ASP A 274 -12.72 3.14 1.60
N VAL A 275 -13.57 4.16 1.37
CA VAL A 275 -14.63 4.53 2.30
C VAL A 275 -15.69 3.42 2.40
N ILE A 276 -16.16 2.92 1.26
CA ILE A 276 -17.17 1.85 1.19
C ILE A 276 -16.65 0.59 1.89
N LYS A 277 -15.43 0.16 1.55
CA LYS A 277 -14.75 -0.98 2.17
C LYS A 277 -14.66 -0.79 3.69
N THR A 278 -14.18 0.37 4.15
CA THR A 278 -14.03 0.66 5.58
C THR A 278 -15.38 0.59 6.31
N ARG A 279 -16.47 1.07 5.70
CA ARG A 279 -17.81 1.02 6.31
C ARG A 279 -18.36 -0.39 6.41
N ILE A 280 -18.24 -1.18 5.35
CA ILE A 280 -18.63 -2.61 5.35
C ILE A 280 -17.88 -3.36 6.45
N GLN A 281 -16.56 -3.14 6.53
CA GLN A 281 -15.70 -3.82 7.50
C GLN A 281 -15.83 -3.26 8.92
N ASN A 282 -16.41 -2.08 9.12
CA ASN A 282 -16.67 -1.53 10.45
C ASN A 282 -18.04 -1.95 11.03
N ARG A 283 -19.01 -2.37 10.21
CA ARG A 283 -20.34 -2.77 10.69
C ARG A 283 -20.28 -3.91 11.72
N ASN A 284 -21.29 -3.99 12.57
CA ASN A 284 -21.46 -5.14 13.46
C ASN A 284 -21.64 -6.41 12.64
N PHE A 285 -21.15 -7.51 13.18
CA PHE A 285 -21.17 -8.78 12.46
C PHE A 285 -22.58 -9.39 12.43
N GLU A 286 -23.38 -9.12 13.46
CA GLU A 286 -24.77 -9.56 13.60
C GLU A 286 -25.75 -8.92 12.60
N ASN A 287 -25.39 -7.80 11.96
CA ASN A 287 -26.24 -7.13 10.98
C ASN A 287 -25.45 -6.76 9.71
N PRO A 288 -25.20 -7.75 8.83
CA PRO A 288 -24.49 -7.53 7.58
C PRO A 288 -25.38 -6.82 6.56
N GLU A 289 -25.04 -5.58 6.21
CA GLU A 289 -25.65 -4.88 5.06
C GLU A 289 -24.82 -5.13 3.79
N SER A 290 -25.51 -5.29 2.65
CA SER A 290 -24.84 -5.31 1.34
C SER A 290 -24.08 -4.01 1.09
N GLY A 291 -22.90 -4.10 0.50
CA GLY A 291 -22.08 -2.94 0.14
C GLY A 291 -22.80 -1.96 -0.79
N PHE A 292 -23.68 -2.45 -1.67
CA PHE A 292 -24.53 -1.59 -2.51
C PHE A 292 -25.57 -0.82 -1.70
N ARG A 293 -26.15 -1.44 -0.66
CA ARG A 293 -27.09 -0.75 0.24
C ARG A 293 -26.37 0.34 1.03
N ILE A 294 -25.15 0.06 1.49
CA ILE A 294 -24.29 1.07 2.15
C ILE A 294 -23.97 2.22 1.19
N LEU A 295 -23.59 1.93 -0.05
CA LEU A 295 -23.36 2.92 -1.11
C LEU A 295 -24.60 3.81 -1.33
N THR A 296 -25.78 3.19 -1.52
CA THR A 296 -27.02 3.93 -1.76
C THR A 296 -27.41 4.79 -0.56
N ASN A 297 -27.29 4.25 0.66
CA ASN A 297 -27.58 5.00 1.88
C ASN A 297 -26.61 6.17 2.07
N MET A 298 -25.32 5.98 1.79
CA MET A 298 -24.33 7.06 1.81
C MET A 298 -24.69 8.19 0.85
N ALA A 299 -24.96 7.84 -0.41
CA ALA A 299 -25.30 8.83 -1.44
C ALA A 299 -26.57 9.61 -1.08
N ARG A 300 -27.59 8.93 -0.54
CA ARG A 300 -28.88 9.54 -0.18
C ARG A 300 -28.85 10.36 1.11
N GLN A 301 -28.17 9.88 2.15
CA GLN A 301 -28.23 10.47 3.49
C GLN A 301 -27.08 11.42 3.79
N GLU A 302 -25.88 11.15 3.27
CA GLU A 302 -24.67 11.95 3.56
C GLU A 302 -24.17 12.75 2.35
N GLY A 303 -24.63 12.41 1.15
CA GLY A 303 -24.22 13.04 -0.10
C GLY A 303 -22.90 12.52 -0.67
N MET A 304 -22.56 12.99 -1.87
CA MET A 304 -21.40 12.51 -2.65
C MET A 304 -20.04 12.84 -2.01
N THR A 305 -19.97 13.87 -1.17
CA THR A 305 -18.73 14.24 -0.47
C THR A 305 -18.34 13.23 0.61
N SER A 306 -19.27 12.38 1.06
CA SER A 306 -19.02 11.33 2.06
C SER A 306 -18.02 10.27 1.58
N PHE A 307 -17.94 10.04 0.27
CA PHE A 307 -17.01 9.09 -0.37
C PHE A 307 -15.54 9.53 -0.34
N PHE A 308 -15.25 10.77 0.04
CA PHE A 308 -13.90 11.30 0.14
C PHE A 308 -13.47 11.58 1.59
N LYS A 309 -14.26 11.13 2.58
CA LYS A 309 -13.89 11.23 4.01
C LYS A 309 -12.57 10.51 4.26
N GLY A 310 -11.65 11.17 4.95
CA GLY A 310 -10.32 10.62 5.24
C GLY A 310 -9.30 10.74 4.09
N LEU A 311 -9.64 11.36 2.95
CA LEU A 311 -8.69 11.63 1.87
C LEU A 311 -7.62 12.64 2.28
N VAL A 312 -8.01 13.74 2.94
CA VAL A 312 -7.09 14.81 3.38
C VAL A 312 -5.89 14.30 4.18
N PRO A 313 -6.06 13.54 5.29
CA PRO A 313 -4.90 13.04 6.04
C PRO A 313 -4.02 12.09 5.21
N LYS A 314 -4.59 11.33 4.27
CA LYS A 314 -3.82 10.47 3.35
C LYS A 314 -2.98 11.29 2.36
N LEU A 315 -3.54 12.35 1.80
CA LEU A 315 -2.83 13.25 0.87
C LEU A 315 -1.68 13.97 1.59
N LEU A 316 -1.92 14.50 2.79
CA LEU A 316 -0.89 15.17 3.59
C LEU A 316 0.31 14.26 3.91
N MET A 317 0.06 12.96 4.06
CA MET A 317 1.12 11.96 4.31
C MET A 317 1.90 11.56 3.05
N THR A 318 1.34 11.80 1.86
CA THR A 318 1.93 11.28 0.61
C THR A 318 3.32 11.88 0.34
N GLY A 319 3.47 13.19 0.48
CA GLY A 319 4.76 13.87 0.31
C GLY A 319 5.82 13.38 1.31
N PRO A 320 5.59 13.48 2.63
CA PRO A 320 6.52 12.99 3.64
C PRO A 320 6.88 11.51 3.48
N LYS A 321 5.90 10.65 3.17
CA LYS A 321 6.15 9.23 2.89
C LYS A 321 7.15 9.07 1.73
N LEU A 322 6.91 9.77 0.63
CA LEU A 322 7.78 9.69 -0.54
C LEU A 322 9.18 10.22 -0.24
N VAL A 323 9.32 11.39 0.39
CA VAL A 323 10.64 11.94 0.80
C VAL A 323 11.42 10.94 1.64
N PHE A 324 10.75 10.32 2.61
CA PHE A 324 11.37 9.33 3.48
C PHE A 324 11.81 8.09 2.69
N SER A 325 10.94 7.52 1.85
CA SER A 325 11.28 6.41 0.96
C SER A 325 12.47 6.74 0.04
N PHE A 326 12.53 7.97 -0.49
CA PHE A 326 13.63 8.42 -1.34
C PHE A 326 14.95 8.55 -0.58
N TRP A 327 14.93 9.19 0.58
CA TRP A 327 16.11 9.32 1.43
C TRP A 327 16.67 7.94 1.82
N LEU A 328 15.79 6.98 2.11
CA LEU A 328 16.18 5.60 2.38
C LEU A 328 16.81 4.93 1.16
N ALA A 329 16.19 5.02 -0.02
CA ALA A 329 16.77 4.43 -1.23
C ALA A 329 18.17 4.98 -1.51
N GLN A 330 18.38 6.29 -1.34
CA GLN A 330 19.68 6.94 -1.57
C GLN A 330 20.76 6.55 -0.55
N THR A 331 20.37 6.27 0.69
CA THR A 331 21.31 5.94 1.77
C THR A 331 21.61 4.44 1.84
N LEU A 332 20.60 3.60 1.70
CA LEU A 332 20.72 2.16 1.93
C LEU A 332 21.21 1.37 0.72
N ILE A 333 20.83 1.75 -0.51
CA ILE A 333 21.26 1.02 -1.71
C ILE A 333 22.79 1.00 -1.84
N PRO A 334 23.50 2.14 -1.73
CA PRO A 334 24.97 2.13 -1.80
C PRO A 334 25.62 1.40 -0.61
N ALA A 335 25.02 1.48 0.58
CA ALA A 335 25.53 0.82 1.78
C ALA A 335 25.47 -0.72 1.67
N PHE A 336 24.36 -1.26 1.16
CA PHE A 336 24.23 -2.70 0.94
C PHE A 336 25.10 -3.20 -0.22
N ASP A 337 25.25 -2.42 -1.29
CA ASP A 337 26.11 -2.77 -2.41
C ASP A 337 27.57 -2.92 -1.97
N GLN A 338 28.05 -2.02 -1.09
CA GLN A 338 29.38 -2.10 -0.49
C GLN A 338 29.55 -3.27 0.50
N ALA A 339 28.48 -3.64 1.21
CA ALA A 339 28.51 -4.72 2.19
C ALA A 339 28.47 -6.13 1.54
N LEU A 340 27.77 -6.27 0.41
CA LEU A 340 27.62 -7.54 -0.30
C LEU A 340 28.77 -7.85 -1.27
N HIS A 341 29.54 -6.84 -1.68
CA HIS A 341 30.71 -6.98 -2.56
C HIS A 341 32.06 -6.94 -1.79
N ARG A 342 32.04 -7.09 -0.46
CA ARG A 342 33.23 -7.36 0.37
C ARG A 342 33.34 -8.84 0.69
#